data_AF-A0A821GG78-F1
#
_entry.id   AF-A0A821GG78-F1
#
_cell.length_a   1.000
_cell.length_b   1.000
_cell.length_c   1.000
_cell.angle_alpha   90.00
_cell.angle_beta   90.00
_cell.angle_gamma   90.00
#
_symmetry.space_group_name_H-M   'P 1'
#
loop_
_entity.id
_entity.type
_entity.pdbx_description
1 polymer ?
#
loop_
_entity_poly.entity_id
_entity_poly.type
_entity_poly.pdbx_seq_one_letter_code
_entity_poly.pdbx_strand_id
1 'polypeptide(L)'
;IQSDMPPWMICLYKKFSDTTIGFNIKLFLMRLIIHTHTIFKPFARYWLTPIIHMCNQMFEKSSEGLNTFLIDTIVILLSWNSIAIPSELDRTSVQRLLEYLFLNCTHKNSLVMKSNLDLIKKLIESWNERIYTPTLIIYKLISDQDIKSKQNAIGLSLIGILLANNILPYNDIKDLTEDKFNEALLKNMKNSFRNIYAAAAEVVGMLLNVKKLKGHSNERLLEQLSYILKWHSGQAIQDTYVTCIYSLQKHYPEIVDKTIMNKLMFGLKKLYGDFKMECLESMITNITEFDSAYLELKAAGILDILIHK
;
A
#
# COMPACT_ATOMS: atom_id res chain seq x y z
N ILE A 1 13.43 -26.51 24.09
CA ILE A 1 12.43 -27.11 23.16
C ILE A 1 11.64 -28.24 23.84
N GLN A 2 12.27 -29.13 24.62
CA GLN A 2 11.64 -30.34 25.17
C GLN A 2 10.65 -30.16 26.34
N SER A 3 10.63 -29.00 27.03
CA SER A 3 9.79 -28.82 28.23
C SER A 3 8.31 -28.60 27.93
N ASP A 4 7.99 -27.86 26.86
CA ASP A 4 6.63 -27.29 26.74
C ASP A 4 5.78 -28.01 25.70
N MET A 5 6.39 -28.62 24.68
CA MET A 5 5.68 -29.26 23.57
C MET A 5 5.45 -30.76 23.85
N PRO A 6 4.23 -31.31 23.62
CA PRO A 6 3.97 -32.73 23.78
C PRO A 6 4.86 -33.62 22.89
N PRO A 7 5.24 -34.84 23.32
CA PRO A 7 6.14 -35.72 22.56
C PRO A 7 5.68 -36.02 21.13
N TRP A 8 4.36 -36.18 20.93
CA TRP A 8 3.79 -36.42 19.61
C TRP A 8 4.01 -35.22 18.68
N MET A 9 3.89 -33.99 19.18
CA MET A 9 4.07 -32.77 18.41
C MET A 9 5.56 -32.51 18.11
N ILE A 10 6.45 -32.88 19.03
CA ILE A 10 7.91 -32.87 18.77
C ILE A 10 8.26 -33.79 17.60
N CYS A 11 7.63 -34.97 17.51
CA CYS A 11 7.83 -35.88 16.37
C CYS A 11 7.41 -35.23 15.04
N LEU A 12 6.25 -34.56 15.03
CA LEU A 12 5.79 -33.82 13.85
C LEU A 12 6.73 -32.67 13.50
N TYR A 13 7.16 -31.90 14.49
CA TYR A 13 8.07 -30.76 14.32
C TYR A 13 9.39 -31.19 13.68
N LYS A 14 9.98 -32.28 14.19
CA LYS A 14 11.22 -32.84 13.64
C LYS A 14 11.03 -33.24 12.17
N LYS A 15 9.94 -33.94 11.84
CA LYS A 15 9.65 -34.34 10.46
C LYS A 15 9.36 -33.15 9.54
N PHE A 16 8.71 -32.12 10.06
CA PHE A 16 8.37 -30.93 9.28
C PHE A 16 9.60 -30.08 8.96
N SER A 17 10.52 -29.97 9.92
CA SER A 17 11.73 -29.16 9.82
C SER A 17 12.86 -29.84 9.03
N ASP A 18 12.81 -31.16 8.89
CA ASP A 18 13.80 -31.94 8.15
C ASP A 18 13.78 -31.61 6.64
N THR A 19 14.92 -31.21 6.09
CA THR A 19 15.06 -30.87 4.66
C THR A 19 15.06 -32.10 3.75
N THR A 20 15.35 -33.29 4.27
CA THR A 20 15.41 -34.55 3.51
C THR A 20 14.05 -35.15 3.23
N ILE A 21 13.04 -34.79 4.04
CA ILE A 21 11.68 -35.32 3.90
C ILE A 21 10.99 -34.76 2.67
N GLY A 22 10.34 -35.65 1.92
CA GLY A 22 9.58 -35.33 0.71
C GLY A 22 8.54 -34.23 0.95
N PHE A 23 8.48 -33.27 0.03
CA PHE A 23 7.66 -32.07 0.16
C PHE A 23 6.16 -32.35 0.34
N ASN A 24 5.64 -33.42 -0.26
CA ASN A 24 4.25 -33.84 -0.10
C ASN A 24 3.91 -34.21 1.35
N ILE A 25 4.87 -34.77 2.10
CA ILE A 25 4.68 -35.07 3.52
C ILE A 25 4.55 -33.76 4.31
N LYS A 26 5.35 -32.74 3.97
CA LYS A 26 5.24 -31.41 4.59
C LYS A 26 3.90 -30.73 4.27
N LEU A 27 3.43 -30.82 3.02
CA LEU A 27 2.10 -30.36 2.61
C LEU A 27 0.99 -31.04 3.42
N PHE A 28 1.07 -32.36 3.60
CA PHE A 28 0.13 -33.10 4.42
C PHE A 28 0.14 -32.63 5.88
N LEU A 29 1.33 -32.49 6.48
CA LEU A 29 1.47 -32.00 7.86
C LEU A 29 0.95 -30.57 8.02
N MET A 30 1.21 -29.69 7.06
CA MET A 30 0.68 -28.33 7.08
C MET A 30 -0.84 -28.32 6.94
N ARG A 31 -1.43 -29.17 6.08
CA ARG A 31 -2.89 -29.33 5.98
C ARG A 31 -3.46 -29.72 7.35
N LEU A 32 -2.83 -30.65 8.06
CA LEU A 32 -3.22 -31.03 9.42
C LEU A 32 -3.15 -29.84 10.38
N ILE A 33 -2.06 -29.06 10.35
CA ILE A 33 -1.90 -27.85 11.17
C ILE A 33 -2.98 -26.83 10.87
N ILE A 34 -3.33 -26.59 9.59
CA ILE A 34 -4.40 -25.65 9.20
C ILE A 34 -5.73 -26.05 9.85
N HIS A 35 -6.11 -27.33 9.77
CA HIS A 35 -7.38 -27.82 10.31
C HIS A 35 -7.40 -27.84 11.84
N THR A 36 -6.24 -27.96 12.49
CA THR A 36 -6.11 -28.08 13.95
C THR A 36 -5.34 -26.92 14.58
N HIS A 37 -5.35 -25.74 13.94
CA HIS A 37 -4.49 -24.61 14.28
C HIS A 37 -4.62 -24.15 15.74
N THR A 38 -5.77 -24.34 16.38
CA THR A 38 -6.00 -24.03 17.80
C THR A 38 -5.15 -24.88 18.74
N ILE A 39 -4.86 -26.14 18.38
CA ILE A 39 -4.00 -27.05 19.15
C ILE A 39 -2.54 -26.62 19.05
N PHE A 40 -2.12 -26.12 17.89
CA PHE A 40 -0.74 -25.67 17.63
C PHE A 40 -0.48 -24.24 18.10
N LYS A 41 -1.53 -23.42 18.25
CA LYS A 41 -1.46 -21.99 18.62
C LYS A 41 -0.63 -21.70 19.89
N PRO A 42 -0.74 -22.44 21.01
CA PRO A 42 0.10 -22.22 22.19
C PRO A 42 1.60 -22.42 21.94
N PHE A 43 1.94 -23.18 20.89
CA PHE A 43 3.31 -23.52 20.50
C PHE A 43 3.79 -22.74 19.27
N ALA A 44 3.06 -21.69 18.87
CA ALA A 44 3.31 -20.93 17.64
C ALA A 44 4.76 -20.46 17.51
N ARG A 45 5.41 -20.05 18.62
CA ARG A 45 6.83 -19.62 18.65
C ARG A 45 7.81 -20.64 18.05
N TYR A 46 7.49 -21.93 18.10
CA TYR A 46 8.31 -22.98 17.50
C TYR A 46 7.93 -23.24 16.04
N TRP A 47 6.64 -23.17 15.72
CA TRP A 47 6.11 -23.54 14.41
C TRP A 47 6.21 -22.45 13.35
N LEU A 48 6.39 -21.20 13.77
CA LEU A 48 6.40 -20.05 12.87
C LEU A 48 7.54 -20.13 11.85
N THR A 49 8.79 -20.32 12.29
CA THR A 49 9.97 -20.43 11.41
C THR A 49 9.84 -21.56 10.38
N PRO A 50 9.54 -22.82 10.75
CA PRO A 50 9.38 -23.88 9.76
C PRO A 50 8.26 -23.62 8.76
N ILE A 51 7.14 -23.03 9.19
CA ILE A 51 6.00 -22.76 8.31
C ILE A 51 6.37 -21.66 7.30
N ILE A 52 7.08 -20.61 7.70
CA ILE A 52 7.58 -19.58 6.77
C ILE A 52 8.53 -20.21 5.75
N HIS A 53 9.45 -21.07 6.17
CA HIS A 53 10.33 -21.80 5.25
C HIS A 53 9.54 -22.67 4.27
N MET A 54 8.48 -23.31 4.74
CA MET A 54 7.60 -24.09 3.86
C MET A 54 6.87 -23.19 2.86
N CYS A 55 6.35 -22.03 3.25
CA CYS A 55 5.76 -21.06 2.31
C CYS A 55 6.75 -20.71 1.20
N ASN A 56 8.01 -20.41 1.56
CA ASN A 56 9.06 -20.12 0.59
C ASN A 56 9.37 -21.30 -0.34
N GLN A 57 9.38 -22.53 0.17
CA GLN A 57 9.55 -23.73 -0.67
C GLN A 57 8.35 -23.97 -1.60
N MET A 58 7.13 -23.64 -1.16
CA MET A 58 5.96 -23.69 -2.02
C MET A 58 6.10 -22.73 -3.19
N PHE A 59 6.67 -21.54 -2.98
CA PHE A 59 6.89 -20.54 -4.02
C PHE A 59 7.86 -20.99 -5.09
N GLU A 60 8.97 -21.59 -4.67
CA GLU A 60 9.98 -22.09 -5.61
C GLU A 60 9.41 -23.22 -6.50
N LYS A 61 8.42 -23.95 -6.00
CA LYS A 61 7.81 -25.09 -6.71
C LYS A 61 6.51 -24.75 -7.42
N SER A 62 5.86 -23.65 -7.07
CA SER A 62 4.62 -23.21 -7.70
C SER A 62 4.92 -22.45 -8.99
N SER A 63 4.44 -22.96 -10.11
CA SER A 63 4.36 -22.22 -11.38
C SER A 63 3.13 -21.31 -11.45
N GLU A 64 2.15 -21.54 -10.57
CA GLU A 64 0.91 -20.77 -10.46
C GLU A 64 1.06 -19.74 -9.33
N GLY A 65 0.32 -18.63 -9.41
CA GLY A 65 0.38 -17.53 -8.43
C GLY A 65 -0.09 -17.92 -7.01
N LEU A 66 -0.73 -17.00 -6.28
CA LEU A 66 -1.16 -17.25 -4.90
C LEU A 66 -2.22 -18.37 -4.81
N ASN A 67 -1.78 -19.60 -4.54
CA ASN A 67 -2.65 -20.75 -4.33
C ASN A 67 -3.43 -20.59 -3.01
N THR A 68 -4.70 -20.99 -3.01
CA THR A 68 -5.55 -21.12 -1.81
C THR A 68 -4.86 -21.77 -0.61
N PHE A 69 -4.08 -22.85 -0.81
CA PHE A 69 -3.37 -23.51 0.28
C PHE A 69 -2.34 -22.60 0.95
N LEU A 70 -1.65 -21.75 0.17
CA LEU A 70 -0.73 -20.76 0.71
C LEU A 70 -1.49 -19.69 1.50
N ILE A 71 -2.56 -19.17 0.92
CA ILE A 71 -3.40 -18.15 1.55
C ILE A 71 -3.87 -18.65 2.92
N ASP A 72 -4.40 -19.88 2.99
CA ASP A 72 -4.80 -20.52 4.24
C ASP A 72 -3.63 -20.61 5.24
N THR A 73 -2.45 -20.99 4.76
CA THR A 73 -1.24 -21.07 5.59
C THR A 73 -0.87 -19.71 6.19
N ILE A 74 -0.90 -18.65 5.40
CA ILE A 74 -0.59 -17.28 5.85
C ILE A 74 -1.67 -16.79 6.82
N VAL A 75 -2.95 -17.09 6.57
CA VAL A 75 -4.04 -16.75 7.50
C VAL A 75 -3.80 -17.38 8.87
N ILE A 76 -3.32 -18.62 8.93
CA ILE A 76 -2.94 -19.26 10.20
C ILE A 76 -1.77 -18.53 10.86
N LEU A 77 -0.71 -18.18 10.12
CA LEU A 77 0.41 -17.42 10.66
C LEU A 77 -0.04 -16.08 11.26
N LEU A 78 -0.93 -15.36 10.56
CA LEU A 78 -1.51 -14.10 11.06
C LEU A 78 -2.37 -14.31 12.30
N SER A 79 -3.12 -15.41 12.38
CA SER A 79 -3.94 -15.74 13.57
C SER A 79 -3.11 -15.97 14.84
N TRP A 80 -1.81 -16.24 14.67
CA TRP A 80 -0.86 -16.48 15.75
C TRP A 80 -0.05 -15.24 16.15
N ASN A 81 -0.26 -14.09 15.49
CA ASN A 81 0.50 -12.86 15.73
C ASN A 81 0.51 -12.40 17.20
N SER A 82 -0.59 -12.63 17.93
CA SER A 82 -0.76 -12.32 19.35
C SER A 82 0.14 -13.13 20.28
N ILE A 83 0.67 -14.26 19.81
CA ILE A 83 1.47 -15.20 20.62
C ILE A 83 2.92 -15.24 20.14
N ALA A 84 3.14 -15.17 18.84
CA ALA A 84 4.47 -15.27 18.26
C ALA A 84 4.62 -14.34 17.05
N ILE A 85 5.79 -13.70 17.00
CA ILE A 85 6.27 -12.88 15.87
C ILE A 85 7.55 -13.55 15.36
N PRO A 86 7.84 -13.52 14.04
CA PRO A 86 9.11 -13.97 13.50
C PRO A 86 10.31 -13.40 14.25
N SER A 87 11.31 -14.26 14.49
CA SER A 87 12.57 -13.85 15.11
C SER A 87 13.43 -13.07 14.11
N GLU A 88 14.44 -12.35 14.59
CA GLU A 88 15.41 -11.67 13.70
C GLU A 88 16.15 -12.64 12.77
N LEU A 89 16.31 -13.90 13.18
CA LEU A 89 16.92 -14.94 12.34
C LEU A 89 16.03 -15.30 11.13
N ASP A 90 14.72 -15.12 11.27
CA ASP A 90 13.74 -15.41 10.22
C ASP A 90 13.58 -14.26 9.22
N ARG A 91 14.25 -13.13 9.45
CA ARG A 91 14.05 -11.89 8.70
C ARG A 91 14.20 -12.06 7.20
N THR A 92 15.22 -12.79 6.76
CA THR A 92 15.42 -13.11 5.34
C THR A 92 14.28 -13.95 4.77
N SER A 93 13.76 -14.91 5.54
CA SER A 93 12.67 -15.78 5.12
C SER A 93 11.32 -15.05 5.08
N VAL A 94 11.08 -14.15 6.04
CA VAL A 94 9.93 -13.23 6.04
C VAL A 94 9.98 -12.29 4.85
N GLN A 95 11.15 -11.73 4.56
CA GLN A 95 11.35 -10.82 3.44
C GLN A 95 11.06 -11.51 2.10
N ARG A 96 11.59 -12.72 1.89
CA ARG A 96 11.32 -13.51 0.68
C ARG A 96 9.83 -13.82 0.51
N LEU A 97 9.14 -14.13 1.62
CA LEU A 97 7.70 -14.35 1.61
C LEU A 97 6.95 -13.09 1.19
N LEU A 98 7.29 -11.94 1.75
CA LEU A 98 6.67 -10.66 1.38
C LEU A 98 6.91 -10.31 -0.10
N GLU A 99 8.14 -10.45 -0.58
CA GLU A 99 8.48 -10.18 -1.98
C GLU A 99 7.68 -11.04 -2.95
N TYR A 100 7.49 -12.32 -2.63
CA TYR A 100 6.65 -13.20 -3.42
C TYR A 100 5.18 -12.79 -3.40
N LEU A 101 4.65 -12.38 -2.24
CA LEU A 101 3.29 -11.86 -2.13
C LEU A 101 3.09 -10.61 -2.98
N PHE A 102 4.07 -9.71 -3.00
CA PHE A 102 4.03 -8.49 -3.81
C PHE A 102 4.04 -8.82 -5.31
N LEU A 103 4.88 -9.76 -5.75
CA LEU A 103 4.97 -10.19 -7.15
C LEU A 103 3.67 -10.86 -7.64
N ASN A 104 3.04 -11.67 -6.80
CA ASN A 104 1.88 -12.49 -7.18
C ASN A 104 0.54 -11.94 -6.69
N CYS A 105 0.50 -10.67 -6.23
CA CYS A 105 -0.74 -10.05 -5.77
C CYS A 105 -1.77 -9.87 -6.90
N THR A 106 -1.31 -9.78 -8.15
CA THR A 106 -2.17 -9.53 -9.31
C THR A 106 -3.02 -10.74 -9.66
N HIS A 107 -4.32 -10.53 -9.88
CA HIS A 107 -5.24 -11.58 -10.29
C HIS A 107 -6.33 -11.02 -11.23
N LYS A 108 -6.83 -11.84 -12.15
CA LYS A 108 -7.86 -11.42 -13.12
C LYS A 108 -9.17 -10.99 -12.42
N ASN A 109 -9.53 -11.70 -11.35
CA ASN A 109 -10.67 -11.37 -10.50
C ASN A 109 -10.28 -10.29 -9.47
N SER A 110 -10.97 -9.15 -9.50
CA SER A 110 -10.75 -8.01 -8.61
C SER A 110 -11.03 -8.31 -7.14
N LEU A 111 -11.98 -9.22 -6.84
CA LEU A 111 -12.29 -9.62 -5.46
C LEU A 111 -11.12 -10.39 -4.84
N VAL A 112 -10.53 -11.31 -5.61
CA VAL A 112 -9.33 -12.06 -5.19
C VAL A 112 -8.15 -11.12 -5.01
N MET A 113 -7.95 -10.19 -5.94
CA MET A 113 -6.90 -9.17 -5.84
C MET A 113 -7.06 -8.31 -4.57
N LYS A 114 -8.28 -7.88 -4.24
CA LYS A 114 -8.56 -7.14 -2.99
C LYS A 114 -8.28 -7.99 -1.75
N SER A 115 -8.69 -9.26 -1.75
CA SER A 115 -8.39 -10.20 -0.67
C SER A 115 -6.88 -10.41 -0.47
N ASN A 116 -6.12 -10.45 -1.57
CA ASN A 116 -4.65 -10.56 -1.52
C ASN A 116 -4.02 -9.30 -0.90
N LEU A 117 -4.49 -8.11 -1.29
CA LEU A 117 -4.05 -6.84 -0.71
C LEU A 117 -4.39 -6.77 0.79
N ASP A 118 -5.58 -7.21 1.20
CA ASP A 118 -5.98 -7.25 2.61
C ASP A 118 -5.12 -8.23 3.43
N LEU A 119 -4.73 -9.36 2.84
CA LEU A 119 -3.80 -10.32 3.45
C LEU A 119 -2.42 -9.69 3.67
N ILE A 120 -1.88 -9.04 2.63
CA ILE A 120 -0.59 -8.34 2.68
C ILE A 120 -0.62 -7.22 3.72
N LYS A 121 -1.71 -6.44 3.75
CA LYS A 121 -1.92 -5.36 4.73
C LYS A 121 -1.81 -5.89 6.16
N LYS A 122 -2.56 -6.94 6.49
CA LYS A 122 -2.53 -7.57 7.83
C LYS A 122 -1.14 -8.12 8.18
N LEU A 123 -0.41 -8.63 7.20
CA LEU A 123 0.94 -9.15 7.40
C LEU A 123 1.94 -8.04 7.72
N ILE A 124 1.88 -6.93 6.98
CA ILE A 124 2.72 -5.75 7.24
C ILE A 124 2.38 -5.14 8.60
N GLU A 125 1.09 -5.01 8.93
CA GLU A 125 0.64 -4.53 10.25
C GLU A 125 1.14 -5.41 11.39
N SER A 126 1.20 -6.74 11.19
CA SER A 126 1.62 -7.68 12.23
C SER A 126 3.14 -7.75 12.39
N TRP A 127 3.91 -7.58 11.31
CA TRP A 127 5.37 -7.82 11.29
C TRP A 127 6.18 -6.58 10.87
N ASN A 128 5.64 -5.38 11.09
CA ASN A 128 6.22 -4.10 10.68
C ASN A 128 7.72 -3.93 11.03
N GLU A 129 8.16 -4.36 12.21
CA GLU A 129 9.55 -4.25 12.67
C GLU A 129 10.51 -5.24 11.98
N ARG A 130 9.99 -6.32 11.39
CA ARG A 130 10.77 -7.43 10.80
C ARG A 130 10.86 -7.37 9.28
N ILE A 131 10.22 -6.39 8.66
CA ILE A 131 10.09 -6.27 7.21
C ILE A 131 10.98 -5.13 6.70
N TYR A 132 11.56 -5.34 5.53
CA TYR A 132 12.14 -4.25 4.74
C TYR A 132 11.31 -4.00 3.49
N THR A 133 11.37 -2.76 3.03
CA THR A 133 10.65 -2.34 1.84
C THR A 133 11.21 -2.99 0.56
N PRO A 134 10.40 -3.74 -0.20
CA PRO A 134 10.80 -4.35 -1.48
C PRO A 134 10.78 -3.31 -2.61
N THR A 135 11.67 -2.32 -2.50
CA THR A 135 11.71 -1.08 -3.30
C THR A 135 11.76 -1.35 -4.80
N LEU A 136 12.57 -2.31 -5.26
CA LEU A 136 12.70 -2.67 -6.68
C LEU A 136 11.41 -3.28 -7.26
N ILE A 137 10.71 -4.11 -6.48
CA ILE A 137 9.47 -4.76 -6.91
C ILE A 137 8.38 -3.70 -7.06
N ILE A 138 8.25 -2.83 -6.07
CA ILE A 138 7.31 -1.71 -6.08
C ILE A 138 7.60 -0.79 -7.28
N TYR A 139 8.87 -0.42 -7.48
CA TYR A 139 9.27 0.44 -8.60
C TYR A 139 8.90 -0.16 -9.96
N LYS A 140 9.11 -1.47 -10.15
CA LYS A 140 8.70 -2.18 -11.36
C LYS A 140 7.19 -2.16 -11.56
N LEU A 141 6.41 -2.33 -10.49
CA LEU A 141 4.94 -2.34 -10.55
C LEU A 141 4.35 -0.97 -10.90
N ILE A 142 4.95 0.14 -10.45
CA ILE A 142 4.47 1.51 -10.75
C ILE A 142 5.04 2.08 -12.05
N SER A 143 6.11 1.48 -12.57
CA SER A 143 6.77 1.91 -13.81
C SER A 143 6.26 1.16 -15.04
N ASP A 144 5.22 0.33 -14.88
CA ASP A 144 4.59 -0.37 -16.00
C ASP A 144 3.97 0.65 -16.97
N GLN A 145 4.40 0.57 -18.23
CA GLN A 145 3.94 1.49 -19.28
C GLN A 145 2.64 1.02 -19.92
N ASP A 146 2.19 -0.20 -19.63
CA ASP A 146 0.96 -0.72 -20.20
C ASP A 146 -0.26 -0.06 -19.55
N ILE A 147 -0.91 0.80 -20.33
CA ILE A 147 -2.13 1.52 -19.96
C ILE A 147 -3.27 0.52 -19.63
N LYS A 148 -3.30 -0.67 -20.24
CA LYS A 148 -4.34 -1.68 -19.96
C LYS A 148 -4.06 -2.51 -18.70
N SER A 149 -2.84 -2.45 -18.20
CA SER A 149 -2.40 -3.23 -17.05
C SER A 149 -2.89 -2.60 -15.74
N LYS A 150 -3.47 -3.42 -14.87
CA LYS A 150 -3.85 -3.01 -13.50
C LYS A 150 -2.64 -2.98 -12.54
N GLN A 151 -1.42 -3.22 -13.02
CA GLN A 151 -0.23 -3.30 -12.19
C GLN A 151 0.08 -1.99 -11.46
N ASN A 152 -0.05 -0.85 -12.15
CA ASN A 152 0.18 0.46 -11.53
C ASN A 152 -0.76 0.70 -10.34
N ALA A 153 -2.04 0.36 -10.46
CA ALA A 153 -3.01 0.50 -9.37
C ALA A 153 -2.65 -0.39 -8.16
N ILE A 154 -2.12 -1.59 -8.40
CA ILE A 154 -1.68 -2.52 -7.35
C ILE A 154 -0.41 -2.00 -6.70
N GLY A 155 0.58 -1.54 -7.49
CA GLY A 155 1.79 -0.92 -6.97
C GLY A 155 1.48 0.26 -6.06
N LEU A 156 0.58 1.15 -6.49
CA LEU A 156 0.11 2.28 -5.68
C LEU A 156 -0.59 1.82 -4.39
N SER A 157 -1.45 0.80 -4.47
CA SER A 157 -2.12 0.24 -3.28
C SER A 157 -1.13 -0.36 -2.29
N LEU A 158 -0.10 -1.08 -2.77
CA LEU A 158 0.97 -1.64 -1.94
C LEU A 158 1.81 -0.54 -1.28
N ILE A 159 2.10 0.56 -1.99
CA ILE A 159 2.77 1.73 -1.39
C ILE A 159 1.89 2.33 -0.29
N GLY A 160 0.59 2.50 -0.54
CA GLY A 160 -0.36 2.99 0.46
C GLY A 160 -0.38 2.13 1.73
N ILE A 161 -0.33 0.80 1.59
CA ILE A 161 -0.25 -0.13 2.73
C ILE A 161 1.03 0.08 3.55
N LEU A 162 2.18 0.27 2.90
CA LEU A 162 3.45 0.53 3.57
C LEU A 162 3.43 1.88 4.30
N LEU A 163 2.97 2.93 3.63
CA LEU A 163 2.89 4.28 4.18
C LEU A 163 1.91 4.38 5.36
N ALA A 164 0.78 3.65 5.31
CA ALA A 164 -0.15 3.57 6.43
C ALA A 164 0.48 2.98 7.71
N ASN A 165 1.54 2.17 7.56
CA ASN A 165 2.34 1.63 8.66
C ASN A 165 3.59 2.47 8.97
N ASN A 166 3.68 3.71 8.44
CA ASN A 166 4.83 4.60 8.55
C ASN A 166 6.13 3.99 7.98
N ILE A 167 6.03 3.08 7.01
CA ILE A 167 7.17 2.48 6.31
C ILE A 167 7.40 3.25 5.01
N LEU A 168 8.64 3.72 4.79
CA LEU A 168 8.98 4.41 3.55
C LEU A 168 9.06 3.40 2.40
N PRO A 169 8.48 3.69 1.22
CA PRO A 169 8.40 2.75 0.09
C PRO A 169 9.70 2.67 -0.72
N TYR A 170 10.76 3.35 -0.28
CA TYR A 170 12.08 3.31 -0.86
C TYR A 170 13.14 3.12 0.22
N ASN A 171 14.20 2.40 -0.16
CA ASN A 171 15.49 2.36 0.51
C ASN A 171 16.53 2.72 -0.55
N ASP A 172 17.56 3.49 -0.18
CA ASP A 172 18.66 3.82 -1.10
C ASP A 172 19.41 2.53 -1.47
N ILE A 173 19.07 1.98 -2.62
CA ILE A 173 19.75 0.85 -3.25
C ILE A 173 20.55 1.42 -4.41
N LYS A 174 21.77 0.91 -4.63
CA LYS A 174 22.81 1.49 -5.51
C LYS A 174 22.32 2.06 -6.86
N ASP A 175 21.28 1.50 -7.47
CA ASP A 175 20.78 1.90 -8.80
C ASP A 175 19.49 2.74 -8.80
N LEU A 176 18.74 2.76 -7.68
CA LEU A 176 17.44 3.40 -7.56
C LEU A 176 17.49 4.45 -6.46
N THR A 177 17.67 5.71 -6.88
CA THR A 177 17.62 6.87 -5.99
C THR A 177 16.18 7.22 -5.63
N GLU A 178 16.00 7.87 -4.49
CA GLU A 178 14.72 8.44 -4.07
C GLU A 178 14.06 9.26 -5.19
N ASP A 179 14.83 10.07 -5.92
CA ASP A 179 14.30 10.93 -6.98
C ASP A 179 13.68 10.15 -8.13
N LYS A 180 14.36 9.08 -8.57
CA LYS A 180 13.84 8.22 -9.65
C LYS A 180 12.56 7.52 -9.21
N PHE A 181 12.49 7.12 -7.94
CA PHE A 181 11.28 6.52 -7.38
C PHE A 181 10.14 7.54 -7.34
N ASN A 182 10.40 8.75 -6.84
CA ASN A 182 9.45 9.85 -6.78
C ASN A 182 8.96 10.24 -8.18
N GLU A 183 9.84 10.33 -9.18
CA GLU A 183 9.48 10.61 -10.56
C GLU A 183 8.54 9.55 -11.16
N ALA A 184 8.80 8.27 -10.91
CA ALA A 184 7.94 7.18 -11.35
C ALA A 184 6.56 7.22 -10.66
N LEU A 185 6.53 7.49 -9.36
CA LEU A 185 5.28 7.66 -8.61
C LEU A 185 4.47 8.84 -9.16
N LEU A 186 5.12 9.98 -9.33
CA LEU A 186 4.53 11.21 -9.85
C LEU A 186 4.06 11.09 -11.30
N LYS A 187 4.73 10.30 -12.14
CA LYS A 187 4.30 9.99 -13.51
C LYS A 187 2.91 9.32 -13.53
N ASN A 188 2.55 8.53 -12.52
CA ASN A 188 1.24 7.90 -12.42
C ASN A 188 0.09 8.92 -12.21
N MET A 189 0.38 10.12 -11.69
CA MET A 189 -0.62 11.19 -11.61
C MET A 189 -1.03 11.74 -12.99
N LYS A 190 -0.19 11.53 -14.03
CA LYS A 190 -0.50 11.91 -15.42
C LYS A 190 -1.27 10.82 -16.19
N ASN A 191 -1.67 9.74 -15.51
CA ASN A 191 -2.41 8.65 -16.14
C ASN A 191 -3.84 9.09 -16.52
N SER A 192 -4.46 8.43 -17.49
CA SER A 192 -5.82 8.74 -17.95
C SER A 192 -6.91 8.17 -17.04
N PHE A 193 -6.63 7.13 -16.26
CA PHE A 193 -7.64 6.49 -15.41
C PHE A 193 -7.73 7.09 -14.01
N ARG A 194 -8.95 7.46 -13.60
CA ARG A 194 -9.26 8.06 -12.29
C ARG A 194 -8.76 7.28 -11.10
N ASN A 195 -8.95 5.97 -11.12
CA ASN A 195 -8.47 5.09 -10.05
C ASN A 195 -6.93 5.06 -9.92
N ILE A 196 -6.17 5.39 -10.98
CA ILE A 196 -4.70 5.40 -10.93
C ILE A 196 -4.20 6.79 -10.53
N TYR A 197 -4.63 7.86 -11.20
CA TYR A 197 -4.12 9.19 -10.86
C TYR A 197 -4.57 9.66 -9.47
N ALA A 198 -5.80 9.31 -9.04
CA ALA A 198 -6.28 9.65 -7.70
C ALA A 198 -5.51 8.87 -6.62
N ALA A 199 -5.29 7.55 -6.84
CA ALA A 199 -4.50 6.74 -5.92
C ALA A 199 -3.03 7.21 -5.86
N ALA A 200 -2.45 7.62 -6.99
CA ALA A 200 -1.09 8.18 -7.02
C ALA A 200 -1.01 9.48 -6.22
N ALA A 201 -1.99 10.37 -6.40
CA ALA A 201 -2.08 11.62 -5.65
C ALA A 201 -2.25 11.38 -4.14
N GLU A 202 -3.13 10.45 -3.75
CA GLU A 202 -3.33 10.07 -2.35
C GLU A 202 -2.04 9.51 -1.71
N VAL A 203 -1.36 8.61 -2.42
CA VAL A 203 -0.09 8.01 -2.00
C VAL A 203 1.02 9.06 -1.85
N VAL A 204 1.10 10.03 -2.76
CA VAL A 204 2.05 11.15 -2.63
C VAL A 204 1.74 12.00 -1.39
N GLY A 205 0.46 12.23 -1.08
CA GLY A 205 0.04 12.92 0.14
C GLY A 205 0.46 12.15 1.40
N MET A 206 0.23 10.83 1.42
CA MET A 206 0.70 9.96 2.50
C MET A 206 2.24 10.00 2.64
N LEU A 207 2.97 10.00 1.52
CA LEU A 207 4.43 10.02 1.50
C LEU A 207 4.98 11.32 2.11
N LEU A 208 4.43 12.47 1.72
CA LEU A 208 4.79 13.78 2.28
C LEU A 208 4.54 13.83 3.80
N ASN A 209 3.42 13.26 4.26
CA ASN A 209 3.10 13.19 5.68
C ASN A 209 4.09 12.29 6.45
N VAL A 210 4.34 11.07 5.96
CA VAL A 210 5.28 10.13 6.61
C VAL A 210 6.70 10.71 6.66
N LYS A 211 7.16 11.37 5.59
CA LYS A 211 8.45 12.06 5.59
C LYS A 211 8.52 13.18 6.62
N LYS A 212 7.46 13.99 6.73
CA LYS A 212 7.34 15.05 7.74
C LYS A 212 7.41 14.46 9.16
N LEU A 213 6.67 13.39 9.42
CA LEU A 213 6.69 12.69 10.72
C LEU A 213 8.07 12.14 11.09
N LYS A 214 8.85 11.70 10.10
CA LYS A 214 10.23 11.19 10.29
C LYS A 214 11.31 12.28 10.23
N GLY A 215 10.95 13.54 9.98
CA GLY A 215 11.90 14.65 9.85
C GLY A 215 12.75 14.63 8.56
N HIS A 216 12.31 13.92 7.52
CA HIS A 216 12.94 13.97 6.19
C HIS A 216 12.51 15.22 5.41
N SER A 217 13.39 15.73 4.54
CA SER A 217 13.05 16.87 3.68
C SER A 217 11.99 16.50 2.63
N ASN A 218 11.00 17.39 2.50
CA ASN A 218 9.94 17.32 1.49
C ASN A 218 10.21 18.23 0.29
N GLU A 219 11.22 19.12 0.34
CA GLU A 219 11.43 20.20 -0.63
C GLU A 219 11.47 19.71 -2.07
N ARG A 220 12.32 18.72 -2.37
CA ARG A 220 12.49 18.20 -3.72
C ARG A 220 11.24 17.52 -4.28
N LEU A 221 10.52 16.78 -3.44
CA LEU A 221 9.26 16.13 -3.84
C LEU A 221 8.17 17.17 -4.09
N LEU A 222 8.10 18.23 -3.27
CA LEU A 222 7.18 19.36 -3.47
C LEU A 222 7.50 20.13 -4.75
N GLU A 223 8.77 20.35 -5.07
CA GLU A 223 9.19 20.97 -6.33
C GLU A 223 8.72 20.15 -7.55
N GLN A 224 9.00 18.83 -7.55
CA GLN A 224 8.56 17.93 -8.62
C GLN A 224 7.03 17.87 -8.73
N LEU A 225 6.32 17.83 -7.61
CA LEU A 225 4.87 17.85 -7.56
C LEU A 225 4.30 19.15 -8.13
N SER A 226 4.91 20.30 -7.80
CA SER A 226 4.48 21.61 -8.29
C SER A 226 4.51 21.70 -9.82
N TYR A 227 5.51 21.07 -10.46
CA TYR A 227 5.62 21.02 -11.91
C TYR A 227 4.47 20.23 -12.54
N ILE A 228 4.07 19.12 -11.92
CA ILE A 228 2.96 18.28 -12.39
C ILE A 228 1.62 18.98 -12.18
N LEU A 229 1.40 19.58 -11.02
CA LEU A 229 0.19 20.36 -10.75
C LEU A 229 0.06 21.55 -11.72
N LYS A 230 1.18 22.23 -12.04
CA LYS A 230 1.21 23.27 -13.08
C LYS A 230 0.82 22.73 -14.45
N TRP A 231 1.34 21.56 -14.84
CA TRP A 231 0.99 20.89 -16.10
C TRP A 231 -0.51 20.61 -16.20
N HIS A 232 -1.13 20.07 -15.15
CA HIS A 232 -2.58 19.85 -15.11
C HIS A 232 -3.40 21.16 -15.14
N SER A 233 -2.82 22.28 -14.69
CA SER A 233 -3.50 23.59 -14.63
C SER A 233 -3.40 24.44 -15.90
N GLY A 234 -2.70 23.99 -16.95
CA GLY A 234 -2.18 24.84 -18.03
C GLY A 234 -3.20 25.49 -18.97
N GLN A 235 -4.48 25.11 -18.98
CA GLN A 235 -5.47 25.70 -19.92
C GLN A 235 -6.88 25.92 -19.33
N ALA A 236 -7.30 25.09 -18.38
CA ALA A 236 -8.50 25.25 -17.57
C ALA A 236 -8.37 24.32 -16.36
N ILE A 237 -9.16 24.54 -15.29
CA ILE A 237 -9.30 23.51 -14.25
C ILE A 237 -9.91 22.28 -14.90
N GLN A 238 -9.13 21.21 -14.92
CA GLN A 238 -9.56 19.89 -15.32
C GLN A 238 -10.04 19.13 -14.10
N ASP A 239 -11.00 18.24 -14.30
CA ASP A 239 -11.49 17.31 -13.27
C ASP A 239 -10.34 16.51 -12.61
N THR A 240 -9.31 16.18 -13.40
CA THR A 240 -8.08 15.50 -12.96
C THR A 240 -7.30 16.33 -11.95
N TYR A 241 -7.19 17.64 -12.15
CA TYR A 241 -6.52 18.55 -11.23
C TYR A 241 -7.23 18.57 -9.87
N VAL A 242 -8.56 18.72 -9.89
CA VAL A 242 -9.38 18.75 -8.67
C VAL A 242 -9.25 17.44 -7.90
N THR A 243 -9.39 16.31 -8.59
CA THR A 243 -9.28 14.99 -7.95
C THR A 243 -7.90 14.77 -7.33
N CYS A 244 -6.82 15.19 -8.01
CA CYS A 244 -5.46 15.06 -7.49
C CYS A 244 -5.24 15.92 -6.25
N ILE A 245 -5.66 17.19 -6.26
CA ILE A 245 -5.57 18.07 -5.09
C ILE A 245 -6.40 17.50 -3.94
N TYR A 246 -7.64 17.09 -4.22
CA TYR A 246 -8.53 16.48 -3.26
C TYR A 246 -7.92 15.23 -2.61
N SER A 247 -7.23 14.40 -3.38
CA SER A 247 -6.62 13.17 -2.89
C SER A 247 -5.34 13.43 -2.08
N LEU A 248 -4.51 14.39 -2.50
CA LEU A 248 -3.29 14.80 -1.80
C LEU A 248 -3.58 15.35 -0.40
N GLN A 249 -4.53 16.27 -0.31
CA GLN A 249 -4.80 17.02 0.92
C GLN A 249 -5.33 16.12 2.05
N LYS A 250 -5.93 14.97 1.73
CA LYS A 250 -6.46 14.02 2.73
C LYS A 250 -5.41 13.62 3.76
N HIS A 251 -4.15 13.56 3.33
CA HIS A 251 -3.02 13.22 4.19
C HIS A 251 -2.04 14.37 4.38
N TYR A 252 -2.05 15.37 3.51
CA TYR A 252 -1.16 16.52 3.60
C TYR A 252 -1.89 17.84 3.27
N PRO A 253 -2.69 18.41 4.19
CA PRO A 253 -3.49 19.62 3.94
C PRO A 253 -2.66 20.86 3.56
N GLU A 254 -1.43 20.96 4.08
CA GLU A 254 -0.51 22.09 3.84
C GLU A 254 -0.12 22.29 2.37
N ILE A 255 -0.46 21.34 1.48
CA ILE A 255 -0.24 21.51 0.04
C ILE A 255 -1.14 22.57 -0.57
N VAL A 256 -2.33 22.79 -0.01
CA VAL A 256 -3.32 23.71 -0.58
C VAL A 256 -3.01 25.12 -0.12
N ASP A 257 -2.12 25.77 -0.86
CA ASP A 257 -1.74 27.17 -0.65
C ASP A 257 -2.80 28.14 -1.20
N LYS A 258 -2.59 29.45 -0.95
CA LYS A 258 -3.45 30.52 -1.46
C LYS A 258 -3.62 30.48 -2.98
N THR A 259 -2.61 30.05 -3.74
CA THR A 259 -2.68 30.01 -5.20
C THR A 259 -3.58 28.89 -5.72
N ILE A 260 -3.52 27.72 -5.07
CA ILE A 260 -4.36 26.57 -5.36
C ILE A 260 -5.80 26.87 -4.95
N MET A 261 -6.01 27.46 -3.76
CA MET A 261 -7.33 27.91 -3.30
C MET A 261 -8.00 28.85 -4.30
N ASN A 262 -7.30 29.91 -4.71
CA ASN A 262 -7.83 30.87 -5.69
C ASN A 262 -8.24 30.18 -6.99
N LYS A 263 -7.36 29.30 -7.51
CA LYS A 263 -7.67 28.52 -8.71
C LYS A 263 -8.93 27.70 -8.52
N LEU A 264 -9.03 26.89 -7.46
CA LEU A 264 -10.20 26.06 -7.17
C LEU A 264 -11.48 26.91 -7.13
N MET A 265 -11.44 28.09 -6.50
CA MET A 265 -12.59 29.02 -6.44
C MET A 265 -12.99 29.54 -7.82
N PHE A 266 -12.04 29.95 -8.66
CA PHE A 266 -12.31 30.37 -10.05
C PHE A 266 -12.88 29.22 -10.91
N GLY A 267 -12.48 27.97 -10.63
CA GLY A 267 -12.95 26.79 -11.34
C GLY A 267 -14.32 26.28 -10.90
N LEU A 268 -14.79 26.65 -9.70
CA LEU A 268 -15.95 26.04 -9.05
C LEU A 268 -17.23 26.04 -9.90
N LYS A 269 -17.51 27.14 -10.63
CA LYS A 269 -18.69 27.24 -11.51
C LYS A 269 -18.69 26.24 -12.67
N LYS A 270 -17.50 25.83 -13.13
CA LYS A 270 -17.33 24.96 -14.29
C LYS A 270 -17.42 23.47 -13.95
N LEU A 271 -17.35 23.12 -12.66
CA LEU A 271 -17.38 21.75 -12.18
C LEU A 271 -18.81 21.28 -11.94
N TYR A 272 -19.05 19.99 -12.18
CA TYR A 272 -20.35 19.33 -12.03
C TYR A 272 -20.21 18.03 -11.25
N GLY A 273 -21.30 17.62 -10.57
CA GLY A 273 -21.36 16.34 -9.84
C GLY A 273 -20.27 16.19 -8.78
N ASP A 274 -19.66 15.00 -8.71
CA ASP A 274 -18.65 14.62 -7.72
C ASP A 274 -17.47 15.59 -7.67
N PHE A 275 -17.00 16.11 -8.80
CA PHE A 275 -15.85 17.01 -8.83
C PHE A 275 -16.13 18.35 -8.15
N LYS A 276 -17.40 18.80 -8.17
CA LYS A 276 -17.80 19.99 -7.43
C LYS A 276 -17.75 19.72 -5.92
N MET A 277 -18.17 18.53 -5.48
CA MET A 277 -18.07 18.12 -4.07
C MET A 277 -16.61 18.01 -3.61
N GLU A 278 -15.76 17.33 -4.38
CA GLU A 278 -14.32 17.21 -4.10
C GLU A 278 -13.64 18.58 -4.02
N CYS A 279 -14.00 19.51 -4.90
CA CYS A 279 -13.49 20.89 -4.88
C CYS A 279 -13.89 21.64 -3.60
N LEU A 280 -15.15 21.53 -3.18
CA LEU A 280 -15.65 22.16 -1.95
C LEU A 280 -15.02 21.55 -0.69
N GLU A 281 -14.92 20.23 -0.61
CA GLU A 281 -14.23 19.55 0.50
C GLU A 281 -12.76 19.98 0.59
N SER A 282 -12.13 20.22 -0.56
CA SER A 282 -10.77 20.75 -0.61
C SER A 282 -10.63 22.15 -0.05
N MET A 283 -11.61 23.01 -0.28
CA MET A 283 -11.60 24.36 0.27
C MET A 283 -11.80 24.36 1.78
N ILE A 284 -12.69 23.52 2.32
CA ILE A 284 -13.07 23.53 3.74
C ILE A 284 -11.86 23.37 4.66
N THR A 285 -10.91 22.51 4.29
CA THR A 285 -9.77 22.16 5.15
C THR A 285 -8.87 23.37 5.44
N ASN A 286 -8.70 24.28 4.48
CA ASN A 286 -7.78 25.42 4.58
C ASN A 286 -8.50 26.79 4.53
N ILE A 287 -9.83 26.82 4.61
CA ILE A 287 -10.62 28.04 4.46
C ILE A 287 -10.35 29.07 5.57
N THR A 288 -9.93 28.60 6.75
CA THR A 288 -9.67 29.45 7.92
C THR A 288 -8.44 30.34 7.75
N GLU A 289 -7.52 29.97 6.86
CA GLU A 289 -6.30 30.75 6.58
C GLU A 289 -6.52 31.83 5.50
N PHE A 290 -7.75 31.96 5.01
CA PHE A 290 -8.08 32.74 3.84
C PHE A 290 -9.04 33.90 4.17
N ASP A 291 -8.49 35.09 4.38
CA ASP A 291 -9.20 36.27 4.89
C ASP A 291 -10.39 36.73 4.00
N SER A 292 -10.33 36.51 2.68
CA SER A 292 -11.35 36.92 1.69
C SER A 292 -12.29 35.80 1.24
N ALA A 293 -12.33 34.66 1.95
CA ALA A 293 -13.00 33.44 1.47
C ALA A 293 -14.47 33.65 1.09
N TYR A 294 -15.23 34.40 1.90
CA TYR A 294 -16.65 34.65 1.63
C TYR A 294 -16.89 35.43 0.33
N LEU A 295 -16.09 36.48 0.07
CA LEU A 295 -16.24 37.32 -1.12
C LEU A 295 -15.94 36.53 -2.39
N GLU A 296 -14.89 35.72 -2.36
CA GLU A 296 -14.47 34.90 -3.50
C GLU A 296 -15.44 33.74 -3.76
N LEU A 297 -15.95 33.08 -2.70
CA LEU A 297 -16.99 32.06 -2.82
C LEU A 297 -18.31 32.63 -3.34
N LYS A 298 -18.68 33.84 -2.90
CA LYS A 298 -19.85 34.54 -3.42
C LYS A 298 -19.68 34.88 -4.90
N ALA A 299 -18.51 35.36 -5.31
CA ALA A 299 -18.18 35.60 -6.72
C ALA A 299 -18.21 34.29 -7.53
N ALA A 300 -17.78 33.18 -6.93
CA ALA A 300 -17.84 31.83 -7.48
C ALA A 300 -19.25 31.21 -7.50
N GLY A 301 -20.29 31.93 -7.04
CA GLY A 301 -21.69 31.49 -7.17
C GLY A 301 -22.10 30.40 -6.17
N ILE A 302 -21.47 30.36 -4.98
CA ILE A 302 -21.75 29.36 -3.96
C ILE A 302 -23.24 29.32 -3.54
N LEU A 303 -23.92 30.47 -3.54
CA LEU A 303 -25.33 30.57 -3.15
C LEU A 303 -26.24 29.78 -4.10
N ASP A 304 -25.96 29.81 -5.40
CA ASP A 304 -26.72 29.05 -6.40
C ASP A 304 -26.45 27.54 -6.27
N ILE A 305 -25.23 27.17 -5.86
CA ILE A 305 -24.84 25.78 -5.60
C ILE A 305 -25.59 25.21 -4.39
N LEU A 306 -25.74 26.00 -3.31
CA LEU A 306 -26.44 25.58 -2.10
C LEU A 306 -27.95 25.37 -2.29
N ILE A 307 -28.54 26.01 -3.30
CA ILE A 307 -29.96 25.86 -3.65
C ILE A 307 -30.20 24.59 -4.49
N HIS A 308 -29.14 24.04 -5.09
CA HIS A 308 -29.23 22.83 -5.90
C HIS A 308 -29.52 21.60 -5.02
N LYS A 309 -30.56 20.84 -5.36
CA LYS A 309 -30.88 19.55 -4.73
C LYS A 309 -29.97 18.44 -5.22
#